data_AF-A0A2D8JLJ8-F1
#
_entry.id   AF-A0A2D8JLJ8-F1
#
_cell.length_a   1.000
_cell.length_b   1.000
_cell.length_c   1.000
_cell.angle_alpha   90.00
_cell.angle_beta   90.00
_cell.angle_gamma   90.00
#
_symmetry.space_group_name_H-M   'P 1'
#
loop_
_entity.id
_entity.type
_entity.pdbx_description
1 polymer ?
#
loop_
_entity_poly.entity_id
_entity_poly.type
_entity_poly.pdbx_seq_one_letter_code
_entity_poly.pdbx_strand_id
1 'polypeptide(L)'
;NSYWTFVSKLENPAISWTNFRDKFQEFGGDGIYAPWKLTYQEPFYNELKNKEEDPYCPVAEKLQKTLLQFKTNYWKWEEAEKQAEILQKTIQFFK
;
A
#
# COMPACT_ATOMS: atom_id res chain seq x y z
N ASN A 1 7.40 -11.80 17.55
CA ASN A 1 6.50 -10.90 16.79
C ASN A 1 6.52 -11.31 15.34
N SER A 2 5.35 -11.54 14.74
CA SER A 2 5.20 -11.84 13.32
C SER A 2 4.50 -10.66 12.65
N TYR A 3 5.04 -10.17 11.54
CA TYR A 3 4.47 -9.06 10.78
C TYR A 3 3.74 -9.60 9.54
N TRP A 4 2.43 -9.35 9.45
CA TRP A 4 1.60 -9.80 8.33
C TRP A 4 1.99 -9.14 6.99
N THR A 5 2.47 -7.90 7.05
CA THR A 5 2.89 -7.11 5.89
C THR A 5 3.93 -6.09 6.32
N PHE A 6 4.80 -5.70 5.40
CA PHE A 6 5.67 -4.55 5.55
C PHE A 6 5.02 -3.34 4.89
N VAL A 7 4.82 -2.26 5.63
CA VAL A 7 4.13 -1.07 5.14
C VAL A 7 5.09 0.10 5.04
N SER A 8 5.10 0.77 3.90
CA SER A 8 5.81 2.04 3.72
C SER A 8 4.86 3.12 3.21
N LYS A 9 5.19 4.38 3.48
CA LYS A 9 4.40 5.53 3.03
C LYS A 9 5.18 6.29 1.96
N LEU A 10 4.55 6.55 0.83
CA LEU A 10 5.09 7.48 -0.17
C LEU A 10 5.00 8.91 0.35
N GLU A 11 6.16 9.55 0.55
CA GLU A 11 6.25 10.95 0.99
C GLU A 11 6.27 11.93 -0.19
N ASN A 12 6.79 11.51 -1.36
CA ASN A 12 6.93 12.40 -2.51
C ASN A 12 5.60 12.47 -3.29
N PRO A 13 4.91 13.63 -3.31
CA PRO A 13 3.62 13.78 -3.99
C PRO A 13 3.73 13.75 -5.51
N ALA A 14 4.93 13.93 -6.09
CA ALA A 14 5.15 13.81 -7.53
C ALA A 14 5.04 12.36 -8.03
N ILE A 15 5.19 11.39 -7.13
CA ILE A 15 5.12 9.96 -7.47
C ILE A 15 3.73 9.45 -7.12
N SER A 16 2.94 9.13 -8.15
CA SER A 16 1.68 8.40 -7.96
C SER A 16 1.95 7.00 -7.40
N TRP A 17 1.06 6.55 -6.50
CA TRP A 17 1.06 5.17 -6.00
C TRP A 17 1.04 4.14 -7.13
N THR A 18 0.24 4.38 -8.18
CA THR A 18 0.18 3.50 -9.36
C THR A 18 1.51 3.46 -10.09
N ASN A 19 2.14 4.62 -10.32
CA ASN A 19 3.41 4.69 -11.04
C ASN A 19 4.52 3.95 -10.29
N PHE A 20 4.56 4.08 -8.97
CA PHE A 20 5.53 3.35 -8.15
C PHE A 20 5.29 1.84 -8.22
N ARG A 21 4.04 1.41 -8.06
CA ARG A 21 3.66 0.00 -8.16
C ARG A 21 4.00 -0.56 -9.53
N ASP A 22 3.61 0.12 -10.61
CA ASP A 22 3.81 -0.37 -11.97
C ASP A 22 5.30 -0.53 -12.27
N LYS A 23 6.14 0.42 -11.84
CA LYS A 23 7.60 0.30 -11.95
C LYS A 23 8.20 -0.82 -11.10
N PHE A 24 7.70 -1.01 -9.88
CA PHE A 24 8.11 -2.14 -9.05
C PHE A 24 7.80 -3.48 -9.73
N GLN A 25 6.60 -3.63 -10.30
CA GLN A 25 6.20 -4.83 -11.03
C GLN A 25 6.98 -5.01 -12.35
N GLU A 26 7.29 -3.92 -13.07
CA GLU A 26 8.11 -3.94 -14.28
C GLU A 26 9.53 -4.47 -14.01
N PHE A 27 10.10 -4.18 -12.84
CA PHE A 27 11.39 -4.73 -12.40
C PHE A 27 11.31 -6.18 -11.89
N GLY A 28 10.15 -6.82 -11.98
CA GLY A 28 9.92 -8.20 -11.54
C GLY A 28 9.52 -8.31 -10.07
N GLY A 29 9.12 -7.21 -9.45
CA GLY A 29 8.61 -7.16 -8.10
C GLY A 29 7.22 -7.79 -8.00
N ASP A 30 6.90 -8.28 -6.81
CA ASP A 30 5.59 -8.82 -6.50
C ASP A 30 4.49 -7.74 -6.46
N GLY A 31 3.23 -8.17 -6.35
CA GLY A 31 2.11 -7.24 -6.18
C GLY A 31 2.23 -6.42 -4.90
N ILE A 32 2.11 -5.10 -5.01
CA ILE A 32 1.96 -4.19 -3.86
C ILE A 32 0.47 -4.00 -3.58
N TYR A 33 0.06 -4.21 -2.32
CA TYR A 33 -1.32 -4.07 -1.90
C TYR A 33 -1.63 -2.64 -1.43
N ALA A 34 -2.78 -2.13 -1.86
CA ALA A 34 -3.36 -0.91 -1.29
C ALA A 34 -4.08 -1.25 0.03
N PRO A 35 -4.13 -0.31 1.00
CA PRO A 35 -4.93 -0.47 2.21
C PRO A 35 -6.41 -0.66 1.87
N TRP A 36 -7.08 -1.45 2.70
CA TRP A 36 -8.53 -1.63 2.60
C TRP A 36 -9.23 -0.28 2.70
N LYS A 37 -10.39 -0.17 2.06
CA LYS A 37 -11.21 1.02 2.17
C LYS A 37 -11.63 1.19 3.63
N LEU A 38 -11.74 2.43 4.09
CA LEU A 38 -12.29 2.69 5.42
C LEU A 38 -13.71 2.13 5.47
N THR A 39 -14.07 1.51 6.60
CA THR A 39 -15.35 0.79 6.76
C THR A 39 -16.54 1.64 6.33
N TYR A 40 -16.53 2.93 6.68
CA TYR A 40 -17.61 3.84 6.31
C TYR A 40 -17.58 4.21 4.81
N GLN A 41 -16.49 4.06 4.10
CA GLN A 41 -16.46 4.31 2.66
C GLN A 41 -16.93 3.10 1.83
N GLU A 42 -17.02 1.92 2.44
CA GLU A 42 -17.43 0.69 1.75
C GLU A 42 -18.93 0.72 1.37
N PRO A 43 -19.29 0.38 0.11
CA PRO A 43 -20.68 0.47 -0.36
C PRO A 43 -21.68 -0.31 0.50
N PHE A 44 -21.25 -1.47 1.01
CA PHE A 44 -22.08 -2.32 1.87
C PHE A 44 -22.58 -1.58 3.13
N TYR A 45 -21.74 -0.74 3.73
CA TYR A 45 -22.10 -0.04 4.96
C TYR A 45 -22.94 1.21 4.70
N ASN A 46 -23.09 1.67 3.45
CA ASN A 46 -23.93 2.83 3.15
C ASN A 46 -25.40 2.65 3.56
N GLU A 47 -25.90 1.42 3.53
CA GLU A 47 -27.28 1.09 3.94
C GLU A 47 -27.43 0.88 5.45
N LEU A 48 -26.33 0.56 6.14
CA LEU A 48 -26.30 0.29 7.58
C LEU A 48 -25.89 1.52 8.41
N LYS A 49 -25.40 2.58 7.75
CA LYS A 49 -25.01 3.82 8.39
C LYS A 49 -26.22 4.61 8.87
N ASN A 50 -26.12 5.13 10.09
CA ASN A 50 -26.93 6.27 10.50
C ASN A 50 -26.52 7.48 9.65
N LYS A 51 -27.42 7.97 8.79
CA LYS A 51 -27.16 9.10 7.88
C LYS A 51 -26.80 10.41 8.60
N GLU A 52 -27.06 10.49 9.90
CA GLU A 52 -26.77 11.66 10.74
C GLU A 52 -25.29 11.74 11.17
N GLU A 53 -24.52 10.65 11.04
CA GLU A 53 -23.09 10.61 11.34
C GLU A 53 -22.30 10.33 10.07
N ASP A 54 -21.81 11.38 9.39
CA ASP A 54 -20.80 11.20 8.35
C ASP A 54 -19.41 11.14 9.02
N PRO A 55 -18.78 9.94 9.12
CA PRO A 55 -17.57 9.80 9.91
C PRO A 55 -16.41 10.48 9.19
N TYR A 56 -15.78 11.44 9.86
CA TYR A 56 -14.64 12.17 9.31
C TYR A 56 -13.33 11.68 9.95
N CYS A 57 -12.54 10.90 9.20
CA CYS A 57 -11.23 10.39 9.64
C CYS A 57 -10.10 10.89 8.72
N PRO A 58 -9.72 12.18 8.80
CA PRO A 58 -8.83 12.81 7.81
C PRO A 58 -7.44 12.17 7.71
N VAL A 59 -6.92 11.65 8.83
CA VAL A 59 -5.63 10.97 8.86
C VAL A 59 -5.69 9.67 8.07
N ALA A 60 -6.73 8.85 8.30
CA ALA A 60 -6.90 7.57 7.64
C ALA A 60 -7.15 7.76 6.13
N GLU A 61 -7.99 8.73 5.77
CA GLU A 61 -8.31 9.07 4.37
C GLU A 61 -7.09 9.54 3.58
N LYS A 62 -6.22 10.32 4.23
CA LYS A 62 -4.98 10.80 3.61
C LYS A 62 -3.98 9.65 3.45
N LEU A 63 -3.78 8.84 4.49
CA LEU A 63 -2.81 7.75 4.47
C LEU A 63 -3.18 6.66 3.46
N GLN A 64 -4.47 6.35 3.31
CA GLN A 64 -4.93 5.27 2.42
C GLN A 64 -4.40 5.42 0.97
N LYS A 65 -4.18 6.66 0.49
CA LYS A 65 -3.74 6.96 -0.87
C LYS A 65 -2.22 6.80 -1.08
N THR A 66 -1.44 6.71 -0.01
CA THR A 66 0.03 6.76 -0.09
C THR A 66 0.73 5.54 0.52
N LEU A 67 -0.01 4.64 1.18
CA LEU A 67 0.56 3.44 1.79
C LEU A 67 0.78 2.33 0.76
N LEU A 68 1.98 1.77 0.76
CA LEU A 68 2.40 0.60 0.00
C LEU A 68 2.55 -0.57 0.97
N GLN A 69 1.85 -1.67 0.73
CA GLN A 69 1.93 -2.87 1.56
C GLN A 69 2.58 -4.01 0.78
N PHE A 70 3.70 -4.49 1.30
CA PHE A 70 4.50 -5.56 0.72
C PHE A 70 4.25 -6.86 1.49
N LYS A 71 3.97 -7.93 0.76
CA LYS A 71 3.84 -9.25 1.37
C LYS A 71 5.17 -9.68 2.02
N THR A 72 5.08 -10.38 3.14
CA THR A 72 6.23 -10.89 3.91
C THR A 72 6.22 -12.41 4.03
N ASN A 73 5.22 -13.08 3.44
CA ASN A 73 4.98 -14.51 3.55
C ASN A 73 5.83 -15.37 2.59
N TYR A 74 7.10 -15.00 2.40
CA TYR A 74 8.01 -15.76 1.57
C TYR A 74 8.45 -17.04 2.28
N TRP A 75 8.44 -18.15 1.55
CA TRP A 75 8.91 -19.44 2.07
C TRP A 75 10.43 -19.58 2.00
N LYS A 76 11.04 -18.89 1.03
CA LYS A 76 12.48 -18.85 0.78
C LYS A 76 13.00 -17.46 1.05
N TRP A 77 14.11 -17.38 1.79
CA TRP A 77 14.71 -16.11 2.17
C TRP A 77 15.24 -15.33 0.95
N GLU A 78 15.76 -16.05 -0.04
CA GLU A 78 16.31 -15.48 -1.28
C GLU A 78 15.24 -14.74 -2.09
N GLU A 79 13.97 -15.17 -2.01
CA GLU A 79 12.86 -14.46 -2.64
C GLU A 79 12.58 -13.13 -1.94
N ALA A 80 12.66 -13.09 -0.61
CA ALA A 80 12.51 -11.87 0.16
C ALA A 80 13.64 -10.88 -0.13
N GLU A 81 14.89 -11.36 -0.21
CA GLU A 81 16.05 -10.54 -0.57
C GLU A 81 15.90 -9.94 -1.97
N LYS A 82 15.51 -10.75 -2.96
CA LYS A 82 15.25 -10.27 -4.33
C LYS A 82 14.21 -9.15 -4.36
N GLN A 83 13.13 -9.27 -3.57
CA GLN A 83 12.11 -8.23 -3.49
C GLN A 83 12.63 -6.95 -2.85
N ALA A 84 13.53 -7.04 -1.86
CA ALA A 84 14.20 -5.89 -1.28
C ALA A 84 15.16 -5.20 -2.28
N GLU A 85 15.90 -5.96 -3.08
CA GLU A 85 16.77 -5.42 -4.15
C GLU A 85 15.96 -4.70 -5.22
N ILE A 86 14.83 -5.29 -5.65
CA ILE A 86 13.91 -4.66 -6.61
C ILE A 86 13.32 -3.38 -6.02
N LEU A 87 12.98 -3.38 -4.73
CA LEU A 87 12.50 -2.19 -4.03
C LEU A 87 13.56 -1.09 -4.04
N GLN A 88 14.81 -1.44 -3.74
CA GLN A 88 15.93 -0.49 -3.79
C GLN A 88 16.11 0.10 -5.20
N LYS A 89 16.09 -0.75 -6.24
CA LYS A 89 16.17 -0.32 -7.64
C LYS A 89 15.02 0.60 -8.03
N THR A 90 13.81 0.30 -7.57
CA THR A 90 12.62 1.13 -7.81
C THR A 90 12.77 2.49 -7.15
N ILE A 91 13.22 2.53 -5.89
CA ILE A 91 13.47 3.79 -5.18
C ILE A 91 14.53 4.62 -5.90
N GLN A 92 15.61 4.01 -6.39
CA GLN A 92 16.67 4.70 -7.13
C GLN A 92 16.17 5.27 -8.47
N PHE A 93 15.25 4.60 -9.17
CA PHE A 93 14.67 5.09 -10.41
C PHE A 93 13.90 6.41 -10.24
N PHE A 94 13.24 6.60 -9.09
CA PHE A 94 12.46 7.80 -8.79
C PHE A 94 13.22 8.86 -7.97
N LYS A 95 14.50 8.62 -7.69
CA LYS A 95 15.36 9.52 -6.90
C LYS A 95 16.01 10.56 -7.80
#